data_AF-A0A970Q4G7-F1
#
_entry.id   AF-A0A970Q4G7-F1
#
_cell.length_a   1.000
_cell.length_b   1.000
_cell.length_c   1.000
_cell.angle_alpha   90.00
_cell.angle_beta   90.00
_cell.angle_gamma   90.00
#
_symmetry.space_group_name_H-M   'P 1'
#
loop_
_entity.id
_entity.type
_entity.pdbx_description
1 polymer ?
#
loop_
_entity_poly.entity_id
_entity_poly.type
_entity_poly.pdbx_seq_one_letter_code
_entity_poly.pdbx_strand_id
1 'polypeptide(L)'
;MQERKADSMAQTVKQAQTAKGVHGLLASIVFAAIIVVIALFTILLGAKWYIPAIMFFVAAAVVLLSGVSLKRTSKVDLDTLNEPEPENVALEQGEAVAHVIPAVMRYLVARSTEYMGAGKVHHPENALIVTNKAVWALTVPLAGVDKVVSGQDIGKLQWMLSYKDISDKLQEMLTSLSLEEVFSQGRAKRLMGLEELREAKTRPLSQDIRLVRSDGKTFRYSIRVKEDYLKAKEIFNIS
;
A
#
# COMPACT_ATOMS: atom_id res chain seq x y z
N MET A 1 -14.87 -17.53 -12.54
CA MET A 1 -14.39 -16.29 -11.89
C MET A 1 -13.58 -15.53 -12.91
N GLN A 2 -13.98 -14.30 -13.22
CA GLN A 2 -13.22 -13.44 -14.13
C GLN A 2 -12.04 -12.87 -13.33
N GLU A 3 -10.81 -13.05 -13.82
CA GLU A 3 -9.61 -12.55 -13.17
C GLU A 3 -9.65 -11.01 -13.13
N ARG A 4 -9.45 -10.42 -11.95
CA ARG A 4 -9.49 -8.97 -11.78
C ARG A 4 -8.20 -8.32 -12.25
N LYS A 5 -8.32 -7.12 -12.81
CA LYS A 5 -7.15 -6.37 -13.30
C LYS A 5 -6.20 -5.99 -12.16
N ALA A 6 -6.73 -5.73 -10.96
CA ALA A 6 -5.96 -5.43 -9.76
C ALA A 6 -5.06 -6.58 -9.33
N ASP A 7 -5.54 -7.82 -9.45
CA ASP A 7 -4.81 -9.02 -9.05
C ASP A 7 -3.72 -9.35 -10.09
N SER A 8 -4.08 -9.33 -11.38
CA SER A 8 -3.11 -9.51 -12.45
C SER A 8 -2.05 -8.40 -12.49
N MET A 9 -2.42 -7.17 -12.16
CA MET A 9 -1.47 -6.05 -12.00
C MET A 9 -0.50 -6.31 -10.84
N ALA A 10 -0.99 -6.73 -9.67
CA ALA A 10 -0.12 -7.02 -8.52
C ALA A 10 0.90 -8.13 -8.87
N GLN A 11 0.46 -9.19 -9.55
CA GLN A 11 1.33 -10.26 -10.04
C GLN A 11 2.32 -9.75 -11.09
N THR A 12 1.88 -8.95 -12.05
CA THR A 12 2.73 -8.36 -13.09
C THR A 12 3.81 -7.47 -12.48
N VAL A 13 3.46 -6.64 -11.50
CA VAL A 13 4.43 -5.82 -10.77
C VAL A 13 5.44 -6.70 -10.07
N LYS A 14 5.00 -7.74 -9.34
CA LYS A 14 5.93 -8.66 -8.67
C LYS A 14 6.85 -9.37 -9.66
N GLN A 15 6.34 -9.86 -10.78
CA GLN A 15 7.13 -10.53 -11.82
C GLN A 15 8.15 -9.57 -12.46
N ALA A 16 7.71 -8.38 -12.85
CA ALA A 16 8.57 -7.36 -13.43
C ALA A 16 9.67 -6.92 -12.46
N GLN A 17 9.34 -6.71 -11.18
CA GLN A 17 10.33 -6.34 -10.16
C GLN A 17 11.28 -7.49 -9.83
N THR A 18 10.81 -8.74 -9.84
CA THR A 18 11.67 -9.92 -9.66
C THR A 18 12.64 -10.06 -10.83
N ALA A 19 12.17 -9.91 -12.07
CA ALA A 19 13.01 -9.94 -13.27
C ALA A 19 14.05 -8.80 -13.25
N LYS A 20 13.63 -7.59 -12.89
CA LYS A 20 14.54 -6.45 -12.68
C LYS A 20 15.57 -6.74 -11.58
N GLY A 21 15.16 -7.39 -10.49
CA GLY A 21 16.05 -7.81 -9.40
C GLY A 21 17.08 -8.86 -9.85
N VAL A 22 16.68 -9.83 -10.68
CA VAL A 22 17.61 -10.80 -11.30
C VAL A 22 18.64 -10.10 -12.17
N HIS A 23 18.19 -9.18 -13.04
CA HIS A 23 19.08 -8.38 -13.87
C HIS A 23 20.03 -7.51 -13.01
N GLY A 24 19.51 -6.89 -11.95
CA GLY A 24 20.30 -6.12 -10.99
C GLY A 24 21.35 -6.97 -10.24
N LEU A 25 21.03 -8.23 -9.92
CA LEU A 25 21.98 -9.16 -9.32
C LEU A 25 23.10 -9.51 -10.31
N LEU A 26 22.77 -9.79 -11.57
CA LEU A 26 23.77 -10.04 -12.62
C LEU A 26 24.70 -8.83 -12.80
N ALA A 27 24.13 -7.62 -12.87
CA ALA A 27 24.91 -6.39 -12.94
C ALA A 27 25.80 -6.20 -11.69
N SER A 28 25.30 -6.55 -10.50
CA SER A 28 26.07 -6.51 -9.25
C SER A 28 27.27 -7.48 -9.28
N ILE A 29 27.10 -8.67 -9.85
CA ILE A 29 28.19 -9.66 -10.03
C ILE A 29 29.24 -9.14 -11.00
N VAL A 30 28.83 -8.57 -12.14
CA VAL A 30 29.76 -7.96 -13.11
C VAL A 30 30.53 -6.80 -12.46
N PHE A 31 29.83 -5.93 -11.74
CA PHE A 31 30.46 -4.82 -11.01
C PHE A 31 31.44 -5.32 -9.94
N ALA A 32 31.07 -6.35 -9.18
CA ALA A 32 31.95 -6.99 -8.20
C ALA A 32 33.22 -7.58 -8.87
N ALA A 33 33.08 -8.21 -10.04
CA ALA A 33 34.23 -8.71 -10.80
C ALA A 33 35.17 -7.58 -11.24
N ILE A 34 34.63 -6.44 -11.68
CA ILE A 34 35.42 -5.25 -11.99
C ILE A 34 36.18 -4.74 -10.76
N ILE A 35 35.51 -4.64 -9.60
CA ILE A 35 36.17 -4.23 -8.34
C ILE A 35 37.30 -5.20 -7.97
N VAL A 36 37.09 -6.51 -8.13
CA VAL A 36 38.12 -7.53 -7.88
C VAL A 36 39.34 -7.31 -8.78
N VAL A 37 39.13 -7.06 -10.07
CA VAL A 37 40.23 -6.77 -11.01
C VAL A 37 41.00 -5.52 -10.60
N ILE A 38 40.30 -4.45 -10.20
CA ILE A 38 40.94 -3.22 -9.72
C ILE A 38 41.72 -3.50 -8.42
N ALA A 39 41.14 -4.25 -7.48
CA ALA A 39 41.82 -4.62 -6.23
C ALA A 39 43.12 -5.39 -6.51
N LEU A 40 43.10 -6.36 -7.42
CA LEU A 40 44.30 -7.09 -7.85
C LEU A 40 45.34 -6.14 -8.47
N PHE A 41 44.91 -5.19 -9.31
CA PHE A 41 45.81 -4.19 -9.89
C PHE A 41 46.44 -3.29 -8.81
N THR A 42 45.70 -2.89 -7.78
CA THR A 42 46.27 -2.11 -6.67
C THR A 42 47.32 -2.90 -5.87
N ILE A 43 47.15 -4.21 -5.71
CA ILE A 43 48.16 -5.09 -5.10
C ILE A 43 49.44 -5.06 -5.93
N LEU A 44 49.33 -5.16 -7.27
CA LEU A 44 50.48 -5.13 -8.18
C LEU A 44 51.24 -3.79 -8.13
N LEU A 45 50.55 -2.68 -7.88
CA LEU A 45 51.17 -1.36 -7.70
C LEU A 45 51.81 -1.16 -6.31
N GLY A 46 51.80 -2.17 -5.45
CA GLY A 46 52.39 -2.07 -4.11
C GLY A 46 51.53 -1.28 -3.11
N ALA A 47 50.23 -1.16 -3.35
CA ALA A 47 49.31 -0.54 -2.40
C ALA A 47 49.30 -1.29 -1.06
N LYS A 48 49.01 -0.57 0.03
CA LYS A 48 48.87 -1.20 1.35
C LYS A 48 47.69 -2.17 1.35
N TRP A 49 47.89 -3.35 1.96
CA TRP A 49 46.97 -4.50 1.92
C TRP A 49 45.51 -4.21 2.32
N TYR A 50 45.27 -3.20 3.16
CA TYR A 50 43.91 -2.86 3.60
C TYR A 50 43.04 -2.27 2.48
N ILE A 51 43.65 -1.65 1.46
CA ILE A 51 42.94 -1.07 0.31
C ILE A 51 42.20 -2.16 -0.48
N PRO A 52 42.90 -3.19 -1.03
CA PRO A 52 42.23 -4.28 -1.73
C PRO A 52 41.31 -5.09 -0.81
N ALA A 53 41.65 -5.25 0.48
CA ALA A 53 40.79 -5.94 1.44
C ALA A 53 39.41 -5.26 1.59
N ILE A 54 39.37 -3.93 1.71
CA ILE A 54 38.11 -3.17 1.74
C ILE A 54 37.34 -3.33 0.44
N MET A 55 38.03 -3.29 -0.72
CA MET A 55 37.40 -3.48 -2.02
C MET A 55 36.74 -4.85 -2.17
N PHE A 56 37.42 -5.93 -1.77
CA PHE A 56 36.85 -7.27 -1.74
C PHE A 56 35.62 -7.36 -0.82
N PHE A 57 35.71 -6.76 0.37
CA PHE A 57 34.59 -6.71 1.30
C PHE A 57 33.38 -6.00 0.70
N VAL A 58 33.56 -4.82 0.11
CA VAL A 58 32.48 -4.06 -0.55
C VAL A 58 31.87 -4.86 -1.70
N ALA A 59 32.69 -5.48 -2.55
CA ALA A 59 32.22 -6.31 -3.66
C ALA A 59 31.34 -7.48 -3.17
N ALA A 60 31.79 -8.21 -2.15
CA ALA A 60 31.03 -9.29 -1.55
C ALA A 60 29.73 -8.79 -0.91
N ALA A 61 29.78 -7.69 -0.17
CA ALA A 61 28.62 -7.09 0.48
C ALA A 61 27.54 -6.67 -0.53
N VAL A 62 27.92 -6.04 -1.65
CA VAL A 62 26.98 -5.62 -2.70
C VAL A 62 26.24 -6.83 -3.30
N VAL A 63 26.96 -7.89 -3.66
CA VAL A 63 26.33 -9.11 -4.22
C VAL A 63 25.41 -9.77 -3.20
N LEU A 64 25.84 -9.88 -1.94
CA LEU A 64 25.03 -10.45 -0.86
C LEU A 64 23.75 -9.65 -0.62
N LEU A 65 23.84 -8.32 -0.51
CA LEU A 65 22.68 -7.45 -0.29
C LEU A 65 21.69 -7.52 -1.47
N SER A 66 22.18 -7.52 -2.70
CA SER A 66 21.35 -7.70 -3.90
C SER A 66 20.63 -9.06 -3.88
N GLY A 67 21.33 -10.14 -3.50
CA GLY A 67 20.75 -11.47 -3.37
C GLY A 67 19.68 -11.57 -2.27
N VAL A 68 19.93 -10.95 -1.10
CA VAL A 68 18.95 -10.87 -0.01
C VAL A 68 17.70 -10.09 -0.43
N SER A 69 17.88 -8.95 -1.09
CA SER A 69 16.78 -8.13 -1.60
C SER A 69 15.90 -8.92 -2.58
N LEU A 70 16.51 -9.56 -3.60
CA LEU A 70 15.79 -10.38 -4.57
C LEU A 70 15.03 -11.54 -3.92
N LYS A 71 15.67 -12.25 -2.98
CA LYS A 71 15.03 -13.35 -2.24
C LYS A 71 13.83 -12.88 -1.43
N ARG A 72 13.87 -11.67 -0.90
CA ARG A 72 12.73 -11.10 -0.15
C ARG A 72 11.61 -10.66 -1.07
N THR A 73 11.92 -9.96 -2.16
CA THR A 73 10.95 -9.57 -3.19
C THR A 73 10.20 -10.78 -3.75
N SER A 74 10.90 -11.87 -4.10
CA SER A 74 10.27 -13.07 -4.69
C SER A 74 9.35 -13.80 -3.70
N LYS A 75 9.66 -13.72 -2.41
CA LYS A 75 8.89 -14.33 -1.32
C LYS A 75 7.68 -13.52 -0.86
N VAL A 76 7.47 -12.29 -1.37
CA VAL A 76 6.27 -11.52 -1.01
C VAL A 76 5.04 -12.28 -1.50
N ASP A 77 4.24 -12.78 -0.56
CA ASP A 77 2.95 -13.37 -0.85
C ASP A 77 1.92 -12.25 -1.03
N LEU A 78 1.28 -12.22 -2.20
CA LEU A 78 0.29 -11.21 -2.56
C LEU A 78 -1.12 -11.61 -2.13
N ASP A 79 -1.38 -12.90 -1.92
CA ASP A 79 -2.72 -13.39 -1.59
C ASP A 79 -2.98 -13.31 -0.08
N THR A 80 -1.92 -13.26 0.73
CA THR A 80 -2.02 -13.03 2.16
C THR A 80 -2.16 -11.55 2.50
N LEU A 81 -3.23 -11.21 3.21
CA LEU A 81 -3.37 -9.91 3.85
C LEU A 81 -2.62 -9.90 5.19
N ASN A 82 -2.08 -8.74 5.57
CA ASN A 82 -1.59 -8.54 6.92
C ASN A 82 -2.76 -8.62 7.92
N GLU A 83 -2.51 -9.13 9.12
CA GLU A 83 -3.54 -9.16 10.15
C GLU A 83 -4.05 -7.74 10.45
N PRO A 84 -5.37 -7.55 10.65
CA PRO A 84 -5.88 -6.29 11.15
C PRO A 84 -5.24 -5.97 12.50
N GLU A 85 -4.84 -4.71 12.70
CA GLU A 85 -4.53 -4.25 14.05
C GLU A 85 -5.80 -4.41 14.91
N PRO A 86 -5.71 -4.95 16.13
CA PRO A 86 -6.86 -5.17 16.99
C PRO A 86 -7.41 -3.83 17.51
N GLU A 87 -8.19 -3.15 16.66
CA GLU A 87 -9.13 -2.12 17.07
C GLU A 87 -10.53 -2.69 16.91
N ASN A 88 -11.24 -2.81 18.02
CA ASN A 88 -12.56 -3.43 18.11
C ASN A 88 -13.53 -2.89 17.05
N VAL A 89 -13.93 -3.76 16.12
CA VAL A 89 -15.08 -3.59 15.25
C VAL A 89 -16.34 -3.83 16.09
N ALA A 90 -16.62 -2.92 17.03
CA ALA A 90 -17.88 -2.94 17.75
C ALA A 90 -18.88 -2.10 16.95
N LEU A 91 -19.70 -2.77 16.13
CA LEU A 91 -20.85 -2.14 15.49
C LEU A 91 -21.86 -1.69 16.55
N GLU A 92 -22.46 -0.53 16.35
CA GLU A 92 -23.57 -0.09 17.19
C GLU A 92 -24.87 -0.78 16.76
N GLN A 93 -25.79 -0.98 17.71
CA GLN A 93 -27.06 -1.63 17.42
C GLN A 93 -27.88 -0.78 16.42
N GLY A 94 -28.30 -1.41 15.31
CA GLY A 94 -29.04 -0.72 14.23
C GLY A 94 -28.15 0.12 13.31
N GLU A 95 -26.83 -0.08 13.36
CA GLU A 95 -25.91 0.51 12.40
C GLU A 95 -26.10 -0.10 11.00
N ALA A 96 -26.34 0.74 10.01
CA ALA A 96 -26.60 0.35 8.63
C ALA A 96 -25.85 1.26 7.67
N VAL A 97 -25.42 0.71 6.53
CA VAL A 97 -24.71 1.47 5.50
C VAL A 97 -25.66 2.49 4.87
N ALA A 98 -25.29 3.77 4.98
CA ALA A 98 -26.00 4.86 4.32
C ALA A 98 -25.35 5.18 2.96
N HIS A 99 -24.02 5.30 2.96
CA HIS A 99 -23.25 5.64 1.77
C HIS A 99 -21.90 4.95 1.72
N VAL A 100 -21.37 4.86 0.50
CA VAL A 100 -20.09 4.23 0.20
C VAL A 100 -19.33 5.10 -0.77
N ILE A 101 -18.04 5.31 -0.50
CA ILE A 101 -17.09 6.03 -1.34
C ILE A 101 -15.94 5.04 -1.63
N PRO A 102 -15.94 4.38 -2.80
CA PRO A 102 -14.87 3.45 -3.16
C PRO A 102 -13.59 4.20 -3.55
N ALA A 103 -12.50 3.45 -3.70
CA ALA A 103 -11.23 3.93 -4.23
C ALA A 103 -10.74 5.25 -3.60
N VAL A 104 -10.65 5.25 -2.27
CA VAL A 104 -10.00 6.33 -1.54
C VAL A 104 -8.55 5.98 -1.23
N MET A 105 -7.73 6.96 -0.89
CA MET A 105 -6.38 6.75 -0.41
C MET A 105 -6.03 7.78 0.65
N ARG A 106 -5.51 7.33 1.79
CA ARG A 106 -5.06 8.25 2.85
C ARG A 106 -3.97 9.19 2.33
N TYR A 107 -4.16 10.48 2.54
CA TYR A 107 -3.32 11.55 1.97
C TYR A 107 -2.51 12.27 3.06
N LEU A 108 -1.30 12.71 2.71
CA LEU A 108 -0.32 13.39 3.59
C LEU A 108 0.17 12.58 4.81
N VAL A 109 0.18 11.25 4.72
CA VAL A 109 0.76 10.37 5.73
C VAL A 109 1.73 9.40 5.04
N ALA A 110 2.82 9.04 5.71
CA ALA A 110 3.70 7.98 5.25
C ALA A 110 2.90 6.67 5.15
N ARG A 111 2.62 6.24 3.91
CA ARG A 111 1.69 5.13 3.64
C ARG A 111 2.36 3.76 3.76
N SER A 112 3.65 3.68 3.42
CA SER A 112 4.36 2.42 3.29
C SER A 112 5.77 2.50 3.85
N THR A 113 6.26 1.35 4.31
CA THR A 113 7.67 1.12 4.67
C THR A 113 8.20 -0.04 3.85
N GLU A 114 9.46 0.07 3.44
CA GLU A 114 10.18 -0.97 2.69
C GLU A 114 11.49 -1.29 3.39
N TYR A 115 11.84 -2.57 3.43
CA TYR A 115 13.16 -3.01 3.84
C TYR A 115 13.65 -4.14 2.93
N MET A 116 14.72 -3.89 2.18
CA MET A 116 15.36 -4.86 1.27
C MET A 116 14.36 -5.48 0.26
N GLY A 117 13.66 -4.65 -0.52
CA GLY A 117 12.83 -5.12 -1.62
C GLY A 117 11.43 -5.61 -1.24
N ALA A 118 11.09 -5.66 0.04
CA ALA A 118 9.79 -6.08 0.54
C ALA A 118 9.33 -5.17 1.69
N GLY A 119 8.04 -4.91 1.78
CA GLY A 119 7.49 -4.01 2.78
C GLY A 119 5.99 -4.12 2.97
N LYS A 120 5.45 -3.21 3.78
CA LYS A 120 4.02 -3.16 4.11
C LYS A 120 3.44 -1.76 3.98
N VAL A 121 2.15 -1.71 3.72
CA VAL A 121 1.35 -0.49 3.71
C VAL A 121 0.67 -0.36 5.07
N HIS A 122 0.96 0.72 5.81
CA HIS A 122 0.41 1.00 7.14
C HIS A 122 -1.04 1.49 7.09
N HIS A 123 -1.41 2.12 5.98
CA HIS A 123 -2.75 2.63 5.75
C HIS A 123 -3.30 2.05 4.44
N PRO A 124 -3.63 0.75 4.42
CA PRO A 124 -4.08 0.06 3.22
C PRO A 124 -5.56 0.34 2.91
N GLU A 125 -6.26 1.15 3.71
CA GLU A 125 -7.64 1.51 3.44
C GLU A 125 -7.79 2.11 2.04
N ASN A 126 -8.81 1.61 1.34
CA ASN A 126 -9.09 1.94 -0.05
C ASN A 126 -10.59 2.20 -0.30
N ALA A 127 -11.42 2.20 0.74
CA ALA A 127 -12.82 2.63 0.69
C ALA A 127 -13.22 3.34 1.98
N LEU A 128 -14.23 4.22 1.91
CA LEU A 128 -14.94 4.74 3.06
C LEU A 128 -16.37 4.23 3.06
N ILE A 129 -16.82 3.79 4.22
CA ILE A 129 -18.22 3.42 4.47
C ILE A 129 -18.77 4.42 5.48
N VAL A 130 -19.85 5.08 5.09
CA VAL A 130 -20.59 5.99 5.97
C VAL A 130 -21.88 5.27 6.36
N THR A 131 -22.01 4.96 7.63
CA THR A 131 -23.23 4.38 8.19
C THR A 131 -24.14 5.50 8.69
N ASN A 132 -25.33 5.15 9.16
CA ASN A 132 -26.19 6.06 9.92
C ASN A 132 -25.60 6.48 11.30
N LYS A 133 -24.44 5.93 11.70
CA LYS A 133 -23.81 6.18 13.01
C LYS A 133 -22.38 6.71 12.92
N ALA A 134 -21.60 6.25 11.95
CA ALA A 134 -20.16 6.50 11.94
C ALA A 134 -19.56 6.51 10.53
N VAL A 135 -18.34 7.01 10.47
CA VAL A 135 -17.49 6.93 9.27
C VAL A 135 -16.42 5.88 9.52
N TRP A 136 -16.35 4.90 8.62
CA TRP A 136 -15.40 3.80 8.65
C TRP A 136 -14.47 3.86 7.45
N ALA A 137 -13.19 3.58 7.69
CA ALA A 137 -12.23 3.26 6.64
C ALA A 137 -12.16 1.75 6.46
N LEU A 138 -12.23 1.28 5.23
CA LEU A 138 -12.21 -0.14 4.88
C LEU A 138 -11.07 -0.43 3.90
N THR A 139 -10.44 -1.58 4.05
CA THR A 139 -9.56 -2.18 3.05
C THR A 139 -10.28 -3.31 2.33
N VAL A 140 -10.78 -3.01 1.13
CA VAL A 140 -11.28 -4.00 0.19
C VAL A 140 -10.16 -5.00 -0.13
N PRO A 141 -10.37 -6.31 0.10
CA PRO A 141 -9.35 -7.34 -0.05
C PRO A 141 -9.06 -7.58 -1.54
N LEU A 142 -7.92 -7.11 -2.00
CA LEU A 142 -7.35 -7.35 -3.33
C LEU A 142 -5.91 -7.85 -3.16
N ALA A 143 -5.38 -8.58 -4.15
CA ALA A 143 -4.05 -9.15 -4.05
C ALA A 143 -3.00 -8.06 -3.84
N GLY A 144 -2.21 -8.16 -2.78
CA GLY A 144 -1.12 -7.26 -2.45
C GLY A 144 -1.56 -5.87 -1.96
N VAL A 145 -2.84 -5.61 -1.67
CA VAL A 145 -3.35 -4.27 -1.31
C VAL A 145 -2.58 -3.59 -0.16
N ASP A 146 -1.98 -4.39 0.72
CA ASP A 146 -1.19 -3.94 1.87
C ASP A 146 0.31 -4.27 1.79
N LYS A 147 0.81 -4.59 0.59
CA LYS A 147 2.20 -4.98 0.35
C LYS A 147 2.96 -3.93 -0.43
N VAL A 148 4.28 -3.90 -0.17
CA VAL A 148 5.25 -3.17 -0.98
C VAL A 148 6.20 -4.17 -1.61
N VAL A 149 6.39 -4.06 -2.92
CA VAL A 149 7.27 -4.95 -3.70
C VAL A 149 8.29 -4.11 -4.45
N SER A 150 9.56 -4.19 -4.04
CA SER A 150 10.68 -3.40 -4.60
C SER A 150 10.36 -1.92 -4.77
N GLY A 151 9.96 -1.29 -3.67
CA GLY A 151 9.58 0.13 -3.59
C GLY A 151 8.23 0.49 -4.20
N GLN A 152 7.49 -0.48 -4.75
CA GLN A 152 6.16 -0.25 -5.30
C GLN A 152 5.08 -0.56 -4.27
N ASP A 153 4.35 0.46 -3.86
CA ASP A 153 3.12 0.34 -3.05
C ASP A 153 1.98 -0.17 -3.95
N ILE A 154 1.62 -1.44 -3.80
CA ILE A 154 0.64 -2.10 -4.67
C ILE A 154 -0.76 -1.50 -4.47
N GLY A 155 -1.15 -1.22 -3.23
CA GLY A 155 -2.45 -0.58 -2.94
C GLY A 155 -2.57 0.79 -3.60
N LYS A 156 -1.49 1.58 -3.63
CA LYS A 156 -1.45 2.85 -4.39
C LYS A 156 -1.62 2.63 -5.89
N LEU A 157 -0.96 1.62 -6.47
CA LEU A 157 -1.12 1.30 -7.89
C LEU A 157 -2.56 0.88 -8.21
N GLN A 158 -3.17 0.08 -7.34
CA GLN A 158 -4.57 -0.35 -7.50
C GLN A 158 -5.52 0.84 -7.44
N TRP A 159 -5.30 1.76 -6.50
CA TRP A 159 -6.05 3.01 -6.44
C TRP A 159 -5.92 3.85 -7.73
N MET A 160 -4.72 3.93 -8.31
CA MET A 160 -4.49 4.71 -9.53
C MET A 160 -5.09 4.08 -10.80
N LEU A 161 -4.97 2.75 -10.94
CA LEU A 161 -5.16 2.04 -12.20
C LEU A 161 -6.36 1.07 -12.20
N SER A 162 -6.79 0.60 -11.03
CA SER A 162 -7.80 -0.46 -10.87
C SER A 162 -8.92 -0.07 -9.90
N TYR A 163 -9.31 1.20 -9.88
CA TYR A 163 -10.37 1.71 -8.99
C TYR A 163 -11.72 0.99 -9.20
N LYS A 164 -12.01 0.53 -10.43
CA LYS A 164 -13.20 -0.26 -10.73
C LYS A 164 -13.22 -1.59 -9.97
N ASP A 165 -12.10 -2.29 -9.90
CA ASP A 165 -12.04 -3.57 -9.18
C ASP A 165 -12.24 -3.38 -7.66
N ILE A 166 -11.77 -2.25 -7.11
CA ILE A 166 -12.05 -1.86 -5.72
C ILE A 166 -13.56 -1.65 -5.54
N SER A 167 -14.19 -0.88 -6.42
CA SER A 167 -15.63 -0.60 -6.38
C SER A 167 -16.46 -1.87 -6.54
N ASP A 168 -16.14 -2.70 -7.52
CA ASP A 168 -16.89 -3.92 -7.85
C ASP A 168 -16.79 -4.95 -6.72
N LYS A 169 -15.59 -5.14 -6.13
CA LYS A 169 -15.42 -6.04 -4.98
C LYS A 169 -16.12 -5.51 -3.74
N LEU A 170 -16.05 -4.21 -3.49
CA LEU A 170 -16.75 -3.61 -2.37
C LEU A 170 -18.27 -3.81 -2.50
N GLN A 171 -18.81 -3.57 -3.69
CA GLN A 171 -20.22 -3.79 -3.96
C GLN A 171 -20.60 -5.26 -3.78
N GLU A 172 -19.80 -6.19 -4.31
CA GLU A 172 -19.99 -7.63 -4.10
C GLU A 172 -20.01 -8.00 -2.61
N MET A 173 -19.07 -7.48 -1.81
CA MET A 173 -19.05 -7.73 -0.36
C MET A 173 -20.32 -7.21 0.30
N LEU A 174 -20.74 -5.98 -0.02
CA LEU A 174 -21.92 -5.35 0.56
C LEU A 174 -23.24 -6.03 0.16
N THR A 175 -23.29 -6.73 -0.97
CA THR A 175 -24.49 -7.45 -1.41
C THR A 175 -24.52 -8.91 -0.99
N SER A 176 -23.36 -9.51 -0.68
CA SER A 176 -23.25 -10.95 -0.38
C SER A 176 -23.01 -11.27 1.10
N LEU A 177 -22.58 -10.29 1.89
CA LEU A 177 -22.18 -10.47 3.29
C LEU A 177 -22.99 -9.56 4.21
N SER A 178 -23.07 -9.95 5.47
CA SER A 178 -23.53 -9.06 6.55
C SER A 178 -22.56 -7.89 6.77
N LEU A 179 -23.02 -6.80 7.38
CA LEU A 179 -22.15 -5.64 7.65
C LEU A 179 -20.97 -6.02 8.57
N GLU A 180 -21.22 -6.87 9.57
CA GLU A 180 -20.20 -7.44 10.45
C GLU A 180 -19.10 -8.16 9.64
N GLU A 181 -19.49 -9.00 8.69
CA GLU A 181 -18.57 -9.76 7.84
C GLU A 181 -17.81 -8.85 6.88
N VAL A 182 -18.47 -7.83 6.30
CA VAL A 182 -17.80 -6.83 5.47
C VAL A 182 -16.73 -6.12 6.27
N PHE A 183 -17.05 -5.70 7.50
CA PHE A 183 -16.10 -4.97 8.33
C PHE A 183 -14.96 -5.84 8.84
N SER A 184 -15.24 -7.10 9.17
CA SER A 184 -14.24 -8.09 9.56
C SER A 184 -13.29 -8.41 8.40
N GLN A 185 -13.81 -8.84 7.25
CA GLN A 185 -13.00 -9.18 6.07
C GLN A 185 -12.26 -7.96 5.49
N GLY A 186 -12.91 -6.79 5.52
CA GLY A 186 -12.33 -5.55 5.05
C GLY A 186 -11.47 -4.81 6.06
N ARG A 187 -11.21 -5.39 7.24
CA ARG A 187 -10.38 -4.79 8.30
C ARG A 187 -10.80 -3.35 8.61
N ALA A 188 -12.10 -3.15 8.81
CA ALA A 188 -12.67 -1.82 9.00
C ALA A 188 -12.10 -1.14 10.24
N LYS A 189 -11.82 0.15 10.11
CA LYS A 189 -11.41 1.02 11.21
C LYS A 189 -12.39 2.17 11.36
N ARG A 190 -13.01 2.29 12.54
CA ARG A 190 -13.87 3.42 12.86
C ARG A 190 -13.00 4.68 12.93
N LEU A 191 -13.31 5.66 12.10
CA LEU A 191 -12.61 6.95 12.12
C LEU A 191 -13.22 7.86 13.19
N MET A 192 -14.55 7.96 13.18
CA MET A 192 -15.34 8.77 14.09
C MET A 192 -16.82 8.40 14.01
N GLY A 193 -17.58 8.69 15.07
CA GLY A 193 -19.04 8.82 14.98
C GLY A 193 -19.45 10.04 14.14
N LEU A 194 -20.66 10.02 13.57
CA LEU A 194 -21.17 11.16 12.80
C LEU A 194 -21.38 12.40 13.69
N GLU A 195 -21.78 12.18 14.93
CA GLU A 195 -21.89 13.20 15.98
C GLU A 195 -20.53 13.78 16.41
N GLU A 196 -19.44 13.03 16.19
CA GLU A 196 -18.08 13.50 16.48
C GLU A 196 -17.48 14.30 15.31
N LEU A 197 -18.12 14.32 14.14
CA LEU A 197 -17.65 15.05 12.98
C LEU A 197 -17.83 16.56 13.22
N ARG A 198 -16.71 17.25 13.49
CA ARG A 198 -16.70 18.69 13.74
C ARG A 198 -16.70 19.49 12.45
N GLU A 199 -15.93 19.06 11.47
CA GLU A 199 -15.75 19.79 10.21
C GLU A 199 -15.37 18.84 9.09
N ALA A 200 -15.94 19.06 7.90
CA ALA A 200 -15.55 18.40 6.67
C ALA A 200 -15.20 19.45 5.60
N LYS A 201 -14.06 19.27 4.93
CA LYS A 201 -13.55 20.18 3.90
C LYS A 201 -13.06 19.39 2.69
N THR A 202 -13.11 20.00 1.51
CA THR A 202 -12.48 19.43 0.31
C THR A 202 -11.42 20.35 -0.26
N ARG A 203 -10.55 19.81 -1.12
CA ARG A 203 -9.76 20.61 -2.06
C ARG A 203 -9.96 20.10 -3.49
N PRO A 204 -10.50 20.93 -4.40
CA PRO A 204 -10.82 20.49 -5.76
C PRO A 204 -9.61 19.99 -6.56
N LEU A 205 -8.43 20.58 -6.36
CA LEU A 205 -7.23 20.25 -7.14
C LEU A 205 -6.71 18.84 -6.85
N SER A 206 -6.72 18.45 -5.57
CA SER A 206 -6.25 17.13 -5.11
C SER A 206 -7.37 16.10 -4.96
N GLN A 207 -8.63 16.51 -5.20
CA GLN A 207 -9.83 15.70 -4.98
C GLN A 207 -9.81 15.00 -3.61
N ASP A 208 -9.31 15.68 -2.58
CA ASP A 208 -9.24 15.15 -1.23
C ASP A 208 -10.38 15.67 -0.36
N ILE A 209 -10.87 14.78 0.50
CA ILE A 209 -11.74 15.11 1.62
C ILE A 209 -10.89 15.14 2.89
N ARG A 210 -11.16 16.11 3.76
CA ARG A 210 -10.58 16.26 5.08
C ARG A 210 -11.71 16.22 6.09
N LEU A 211 -11.71 15.22 6.95
CA LEU A 211 -12.65 15.04 8.05
C LEU A 211 -11.93 15.37 9.36
N VAL A 212 -12.51 16.25 10.16
CA VAL A 212 -11.95 16.68 11.44
C VAL A 212 -12.91 16.26 12.55
N ARG A 213 -12.40 15.44 13.46
CA ARG A 213 -13.13 14.97 14.63
C ARG A 213 -13.16 16.04 15.73
N SER A 214 -14.11 15.94 16.65
CA SER A 214 -14.28 16.84 17.80
C SER A 214 -13.00 17.00 18.64
N ASP A 215 -12.24 15.92 18.83
CA ASP A 215 -10.93 15.90 19.51
C ASP A 215 -9.77 16.52 18.70
N GLY A 216 -10.04 17.02 17.50
CA GLY A 216 -9.06 17.63 16.61
C GLY A 216 -8.31 16.65 15.71
N LYS A 217 -8.50 15.32 15.85
CA LYS A 217 -7.90 14.35 14.92
C LYS A 217 -8.42 14.59 13.52
N THR A 218 -7.51 14.61 12.55
CA THR A 218 -7.81 14.86 11.15
C THR A 218 -7.55 13.60 10.34
N PHE A 219 -8.53 13.20 9.55
CA PHE A 219 -8.43 12.14 8.55
C PHE A 219 -8.57 12.74 7.17
N ARG A 220 -7.67 12.37 6.26
CA ARG A 220 -7.63 12.96 4.93
C ARG A 220 -7.50 11.87 3.88
N TYR A 221 -8.39 11.89 2.90
CA TYR A 221 -8.50 10.88 1.88
C TYR A 221 -8.59 11.54 0.50
N SER A 222 -7.70 11.16 -0.41
CA SER A 222 -7.83 11.47 -1.84
C SER A 222 -8.79 10.48 -2.48
N ILE A 223 -9.73 10.98 -3.25
CA ILE A 223 -10.73 10.19 -3.97
C ILE A 223 -10.30 10.12 -5.42
N ARG A 224 -10.34 8.92 -6.01
CA ARG A 224 -9.80 8.72 -7.37
C ARG A 224 -10.67 9.34 -8.46
N VAL A 225 -11.98 9.23 -8.28
CA VAL A 225 -13.01 9.46 -9.29
C VAL A 225 -13.78 10.73 -8.94
N LYS A 226 -14.04 11.59 -9.93
CA LYS A 226 -14.66 12.90 -9.71
C LYS A 226 -16.09 12.76 -9.22
N GLU A 227 -16.82 11.78 -9.74
CA GLU A 227 -18.19 11.45 -9.36
C GLU A 227 -18.27 11.09 -7.87
N ASP A 228 -17.37 10.21 -7.41
CA ASP A 228 -17.28 9.84 -6.00
C ASP A 228 -16.84 11.01 -5.11
N TYR A 229 -16.01 11.91 -5.63
CA TYR A 229 -15.64 13.15 -4.94
C TYR A 229 -16.83 14.09 -4.76
N LEU A 230 -17.66 14.28 -5.79
CA LEU A 230 -18.88 15.08 -5.71
C LEU A 230 -19.89 14.44 -4.76
N LYS A 231 -20.07 13.12 -4.84
CA LYS A 231 -20.89 12.36 -3.90
C LYS A 231 -20.40 12.54 -2.46
N ALA A 232 -19.09 12.52 -2.22
CA ALA A 232 -18.53 12.77 -0.90
C ALA A 232 -18.83 14.19 -0.40
N LYS A 233 -18.83 15.21 -1.28
CA LYS A 233 -19.26 16.56 -0.90
C LYS A 233 -20.71 16.57 -0.43
N GLU A 234 -21.59 15.87 -1.14
CA GLU A 234 -23.01 15.77 -0.76
C GLU A 234 -23.19 15.06 0.59
N ILE A 235 -22.54 13.90 0.77
CA ILE A 235 -22.63 13.10 2.01
C ILE A 235 -22.21 13.91 3.24
N PHE A 236 -21.15 14.72 3.11
CA PHE A 236 -20.60 15.49 4.22
C PHE A 236 -21.05 16.97 4.24
N ASN A 237 -22.05 17.34 3.43
CA ASN A 237 -22.58 18.70 3.32
C ASN A 237 -21.50 19.78 3.10
N ILE A 238 -20.52 19.48 2.24
CA ILE A 238 -19.40 20.37 1.94
C ILE A 238 -19.77 21.25 0.75
N SER A 239 -19.85 22.57 0.98
CA SER A 239 -20.09 23.56 -0.08
C SER A 239 -18.96 23.65 -1.10
#